data_AF-A0A957ZL97-F1
#
_entry.id   AF-A0A957ZL97-F1
#
_cell.length_a   1.000
_cell.length_b   1.000
_cell.length_c   1.000
_cell.angle_alpha   90.00
_cell.angle_beta   90.00
_cell.angle_gamma   90.00
#
_symmetry.space_group_name_H-M   'P 1'
#
loop_
_entity.id
_entity.type
_entity.pdbx_description
1 polymer ?
#
loop_
_entity_poly.entity_id
_entity_poly.type
_entity_poly.pdbx_seq_one_letter_code
_entity_poly.pdbx_strand_id
1 'polypeptide(L)' 'FQQGEWAALLGDGSRIDLAFQVEINEWQGNRRLQLNVQDLRPSGSE' A
#
# COMPACT_ATOMS: atom_id res chain seq x y z
N PHE A 1 -0.17 -1.45 12.36
CA PHE A 1 0.46 -0.89 11.15
C PHE A 1 0.68 0.60 11.34
N GLN A 2 1.92 1.07 11.25
CA GLN A 2 2.35 2.44 11.56
C GLN A 2 1.94 3.45 10.46
N GLN A 3 0.72 3.33 9.92
CA GLN A 3 0.25 4.08 8.75
C GLN A 3 0.29 5.61 8.96
N GLY A 4 0.20 6.07 10.22
CA GLY A 4 0.28 7.49 10.57
C GLY A 4 1.65 8.12 10.36
N GLU A 5 2.75 7.38 10.55
CA GLU A 5 4.09 7.93 10.35
C GLU A 5 4.41 8.13 8.86
N TRP A 6 3.86 7.27 8.00
CA TRP A 6 4.04 7.36 6.56
C TRP A 6 3.34 8.56 5.92
N ALA A 7 2.17 8.96 6.44
CA ALA A 7 1.45 10.13 5.94
C ALA A 7 2.25 11.45 6.10
N ALA A 8 3.16 11.51 7.08
CA ALA A 8 4.05 12.66 7.26
C ALA A 8 5.27 12.64 6.31
N LEU A 9 5.63 11.47 5.77
CA LEU A 9 6.82 11.27 4.93
C LEU A 9 6.49 11.16 3.44
N LEU A 10 5.27 10.78 3.09
CA LEU A 10 4.82 10.57 1.73
C LEU A 10 3.98 11.77 1.26
N GLY A 11 4.48 12.47 0.25
CA GLY A 11 3.74 13.52 -0.45
C GLY A 11 3.31 13.05 -1.84
N ASP A 12 2.56 13.91 -2.51
CA ASP A 12 2.15 13.67 -3.90
C ASP A 12 3.39 13.52 -4.79
N GLY A 13 3.45 12.43 -5.56
CA GLY A 13 4.57 12.12 -6.44
C GLY A 13 5.72 11.33 -5.80
N SER A 14 5.68 11.05 -4.50
CA SER A 14 6.64 10.14 -3.85
C SER A 14 6.60 8.75 -4.48
N ARG A 15 7.78 8.16 -4.70
CA ARG A 15 7.91 6.75 -5.10
C ARG A 15 8.11 5.89 -3.86
N ILE A 16 7.43 4.75 -3.80
CA ILE A 16 7.53 3.79 -2.70
C ILE A 16 7.75 2.38 -3.24
N ASP A 17 8.48 1.57 -2.48
CA ASP A 17 8.50 0.13 -2.65
C ASP A 17 7.42 -0.48 -1.72
N LEU A 18 6.70 -1.48 -2.21
CA LEU A 18 5.54 -2.06 -1.54
C LEU A 18 5.69 -3.58 -1.39
N ALA A 19 5.51 -4.09 -0.17
CA ALA A 19 5.31 -5.52 0.06
C ALA A 19 3.81 -5.78 0.17
N PHE A 20 3.27 -6.67 -0.67
CA PHE A 20 1.84 -6.88 -0.77
C PHE A 20 1.47 -8.31 -1.14
N GLN A 21 0.22 -8.67 -0.87
CA GLN A 21 -0.44 -9.87 -1.37
C GLN A 21 -1.55 -9.47 -2.33
N VAL A 22 -1.66 -10.19 -3.46
CA VAL A 22 -2.78 -10.02 -4.39
C VAL A 22 -3.97 -10.81 -3.89
N GLU A 23 -5.11 -10.15 -3.76
CA GLU A 23 -6.34 -10.75 -3.26
C GLU A 23 -7.56 -10.32 -4.09
N ILE A 24 -8.64 -11.10 -4.02
CA ILE A 24 -9.95 -10.67 -4.50
C ILE A 24 -10.79 -10.33 -3.28
N ASN A 25 -11.22 -9.07 -3.20
CA ASN A 25 -12.17 -8.61 -2.20
C ASN A 25 -13.59 -8.72 -2.76
N GLU A 26 -14.46 -9.42 -2.02
CA GLU A 26 -15.88 -9.57 -2.35
C GLU A 26 -16.74 -8.86 -1.31
N TRP A 27 -17.44 -7.81 -1.73
CA TRP A 27 -18.36 -7.08 -0.87
C TRP A 27 -19.68 -6.82 -1.60
N GLN A 28 -20.79 -7.25 -0.99
CA GLN A 28 -22.15 -7.16 -1.57
C GLN A 28 -22.23 -7.72 -3.00
N GLY A 29 -21.53 -8.83 -3.26
CA GLY A 29 -21.50 -9.48 -4.58
C GLY A 29 -20.57 -8.82 -5.61
N ASN A 30 -19.94 -7.68 -5.28
CA ASN A 30 -18.93 -7.06 -6.13
C ASN A 30 -17.55 -7.63 -5.82
N ARG A 31 -16.87 -8.13 -6.85
CA ARG A 31 -15.53 -8.71 -6.74
C ARG A 31 -14.50 -7.74 -7.33
N ARG A 32 -13.46 -7.40 -6.58
CA ARG A 32 -12.39 -6.51 -7.05
C ARG A 32 -11.02 -7.05 -6.66
N LEU A 33 -10.10 -7.06 -7.61
CA LEU A 33 -8.69 -7.33 -7.32
C LEU A 33 -8.13 -6.18 -6.46
N GLN A 34 -7.47 -6.53 -5.38
CA GLN A 34 -6.84 -5.58 -4.46
C GLN A 34 -5.43 -6.04 -4.10
N LEU A 35 -4.60 -5.07 -3.77
CA LEU A 35 -3.31 -5.30 -3.16
C LEU A 35 -3.47 -5.09 -1.66
N ASN A 36 -3.35 -6.16 -0.89
CA ASN A 36 -3.33 -6.08 0.55
C ASN A 36 -1.90 -5.74 1.00
N VAL A 37 -1.72 -4.53 1.54
CA VAL A 37 -0.40 -3.97 1.88
C VAL A 37 0.07 -4.54 3.21
N GLN A 38 1.23 -5.20 3.17
CA GLN A 38 1.89 -5.76 4.35
C GLN A 38 3.04 -4.87 4.85
N ASP A 39 3.70 -4.13 3.96
CA ASP A 39 4.69 -3.14 4.34
C ASP A 39 4.94 -2.15 3.20
N LEU A 40 5.55 -1.01 3.53
CA LEU A 40 5.95 0.00 2.54
C LEU A 40 7.20 0.76 2.99
N ARG A 41 7.97 1.26 2.04
CA ARG A 41 9.12 2.15 2.29
C ARG A 41 9.32 3.15 1.14
N PRO A 42 9.99 4.30 1.36
CA PRO A 42 10.39 5.18 0.26
C PRO A 42 11.31 4.44 -0.72
N SER A 43 11.11 4.66 -2.02
CA SER A 43 11.90 4.04 -3.08
C SER A 43 13.17 4.85 -3.34
N GLY A 44 14.30 4.17 -3.53
CA GLY A 44 15.59 4.80 -3.83
C GLY A 44 16.45 5.20 -2.62
N SER A 45 16.05 4.82 -1.40
CA SER A 45 16.90 4.88 -0.22
C SER A 45 17.84 3.67 -0.23
N GLU A 46 19.02 3.80 -0.83
CA GLU A 46 20.18 2.92 -0.56
C GLU A 46 21.11 3.57 0.46
#